data_AF-A0A7V5F1H5-F1
#
_entry.id   AF-A0A7V5F1H5-F1
#
_cell.length_a   1.000
_cell.length_b   1.000
_cell.length_c   1.000
_cell.angle_alpha   90.00
_cell.angle_beta   90.00
_cell.angle_gamma   90.00
#
_symmetry.space_group_name_H-M   'P 1'
#
loop_
_entity.id
_entity.type
_entity.pdbx_description
1 polymer ?
#
loop_
_entity_poly.entity_id
_entity_poly.type
_entity_poly.pdbx_seq_one_letter_code
_entity_poly.pdbx_strand_id
1 'polypeptide(L)'
;MTLEPDAKELAARARADLRVGLPIVLGLDGAAGLVAAAETLSADRLADIREAGTPVLAITPRRAETLKARAYSDHVARVILPADAGCDWVENVANPADDLMMPLKGPLATERGGDERIAHAALRLTKSAHLLPAALVLPLEDGHSFAALHGLTWLDLTGAEEILSQTGSLTQVSAARVPLEVSRAGRVMVFRPSDGGEEHYAVEIGHADRAQP
;
A
#
# COMPACT_ATOMS: atom_id res chain seq x y z
N MET A 1 -18.35 19.06 7.15
CA MET A 1 -19.79 18.73 7.02
C MET A 1 -19.96 17.22 7.17
N THR A 2 -21.17 16.67 7.41
CA THR A 2 -21.34 15.21 7.65
C THR A 2 -21.28 14.34 6.39
N LEU A 3 -21.16 14.94 5.20
CA LEU A 3 -21.06 14.25 3.91
C LEU A 3 -19.64 14.23 3.34
N GLU A 4 -18.74 15.04 3.89
CA GLU A 4 -17.33 15.01 3.50
C GLU A 4 -16.68 13.83 4.22
N PRO A 5 -16.01 12.92 3.48
CA PRO A 5 -15.33 11.82 4.13
C PRO A 5 -14.20 12.36 4.99
N ASP A 6 -14.00 11.76 6.15
CA ASP A 6 -12.84 12.08 6.97
C ASP A 6 -11.56 11.44 6.41
N ALA A 7 -10.40 11.82 6.96
CA ALA A 7 -9.11 11.33 6.48
C ALA A 7 -8.94 9.80 6.66
N LYS A 8 -9.61 9.19 7.64
CA LYS A 8 -9.57 7.73 7.85
C LYS A 8 -10.43 7.02 6.81
N GLU A 9 -11.60 7.55 6.49
CA GLU A 9 -12.48 7.05 5.43
C GLU A 9 -11.83 7.16 4.06
N LEU A 10 -11.14 8.27 3.78
CA LEU A 10 -10.34 8.44 2.55
C LEU A 10 -9.15 7.48 2.50
N ALA A 11 -8.45 7.27 3.62
CA ALA A 11 -7.36 6.29 3.68
C ALA A 11 -7.87 4.85 3.49
N ALA A 12 -9.06 4.52 4.01
CA ALA A 12 -9.71 3.23 3.77
C ALA A 12 -10.06 3.04 2.29
N ARG A 13 -10.61 4.08 1.65
CA ARG A 13 -10.90 4.09 0.20
C ARG A 13 -9.63 3.91 -0.62
N ALA A 14 -8.58 4.68 -0.32
CA ALA A 14 -7.30 4.58 -1.00
C ALA A 14 -6.69 3.18 -0.89
N ARG A 15 -6.75 2.53 0.29
CA ARG A 15 -6.30 1.13 0.47
C ARG A 15 -7.13 0.14 -0.33
N ALA A 16 -8.44 0.36 -0.46
CA ALA A 16 -9.31 -0.47 -1.29
C ALA A 16 -9.00 -0.31 -2.78
N ASP A 17 -8.85 0.93 -3.24
CA ASP A 17 -8.49 1.27 -4.63
C ASP A 17 -7.17 0.60 -5.03
N LEU A 18 -6.13 0.73 -4.21
CA LEU A 18 -4.84 0.08 -4.46
C LEU A 18 -4.98 -1.44 -4.55
N ARG A 19 -5.77 -2.09 -3.68
CA ARG A 19 -5.98 -3.56 -3.72
C ARG A 19 -6.69 -4.04 -4.98
N VAL A 20 -7.50 -3.19 -5.63
CA VAL A 20 -8.14 -3.51 -6.92
C VAL A 20 -7.34 -2.96 -8.12
N GLY A 21 -6.12 -2.47 -7.86
CA GLY A 21 -5.18 -1.96 -8.85
C GLY A 21 -5.45 -0.53 -9.34
N LEU A 22 -6.42 0.19 -8.76
CA LEU A 22 -6.66 1.60 -9.09
C LEU A 22 -5.55 2.47 -8.49
N PRO A 23 -4.92 3.35 -9.30
CA PRO A 23 -4.03 4.37 -8.78
C PRO A 23 -4.80 5.35 -7.90
N ILE A 24 -4.10 5.96 -6.96
CA ILE A 24 -4.60 7.06 -6.13
C ILE A 24 -3.68 8.26 -6.26
N VAL A 25 -4.11 9.42 -5.81
CA VAL A 25 -3.23 10.58 -5.71
C VAL A 25 -2.98 10.90 -4.23
N LEU A 26 -1.71 10.99 -3.86
CA LEU A 26 -1.29 11.40 -2.53
C LEU A 26 -0.86 12.86 -2.54
N GLY A 27 -1.20 13.57 -1.47
CA GLY A 27 -0.65 14.87 -1.09
C GLY A 27 0.08 14.80 0.24
N LEU A 28 1.18 15.52 0.40
CA LEU A 28 1.85 15.68 1.69
C LEU A 28 2.71 16.95 1.72
N ASP A 29 2.34 17.91 2.57
CA ASP A 29 3.07 19.16 2.80
C ASP A 29 3.41 19.90 1.48
N GLY A 30 2.42 20.00 0.60
CA GLY A 30 2.52 20.63 -0.72
C GLY A 30 3.19 19.78 -1.81
N ALA A 31 3.75 18.61 -1.49
CA ALA A 31 4.11 17.62 -2.51
C ALA A 31 2.87 16.83 -2.94
N ALA A 32 2.84 16.40 -4.21
CA ALA A 32 1.79 15.53 -4.71
C ALA A 32 2.34 14.49 -5.70
N GLY A 33 1.67 13.35 -5.80
CA GLY A 33 2.00 12.35 -6.81
C GLY A 33 0.93 11.29 -6.99
N LEU A 34 0.83 10.78 -8.21
CA LEU A 34 0.06 9.60 -8.55
C LEU A 34 0.80 8.36 -8.06
N VAL A 35 0.08 7.47 -7.38
CA VAL A 35 0.63 6.27 -6.74
C VAL A 35 -0.15 5.06 -7.23
N ALA A 36 0.55 4.08 -7.78
CA ALA A 36 -0.01 2.78 -8.12
C ALA A 36 0.78 1.67 -7.43
N ALA A 37 0.09 0.73 -6.78
CA ALA A 37 0.75 -0.40 -6.13
C ALA A 37 1.39 -1.31 -7.19
N ALA A 38 2.65 -1.70 -6.95
CA ALA A 38 3.41 -2.52 -7.90
C ALA A 38 2.78 -3.91 -8.11
N GLU A 39 2.19 -4.49 -7.06
CA GLU A 39 1.60 -5.84 -7.05
C GLU A 39 0.36 -5.98 -7.94
N THR A 40 -0.47 -4.94 -8.00
CA THR A 40 -1.79 -4.97 -8.66
C THR A 40 -1.83 -4.15 -9.95
N LEU A 41 -0.66 -3.73 -10.45
CA LEU A 41 -0.53 -2.87 -11.61
C LEU A 41 -0.87 -3.61 -12.91
N SER A 42 -1.79 -3.07 -13.70
CA SER A 42 -2.08 -3.59 -15.04
C SER A 42 -1.24 -2.91 -16.12
N ALA A 43 -1.07 -3.58 -17.25
CA ALA A 43 -0.32 -3.05 -18.40
C ALA A 43 -0.93 -1.74 -18.94
N ASP A 44 -2.26 -1.66 -19.03
CA ASP A 44 -2.96 -0.46 -19.49
C ASP A 44 -2.68 0.73 -18.56
N ARG A 45 -2.76 0.52 -17.24
CA ARG A 45 -2.47 1.57 -16.25
C ARG A 45 -1.01 1.98 -16.27
N LEU A 46 -0.08 1.03 -16.47
CA LEU A 46 1.33 1.36 -16.64
C LEU A 46 1.55 2.24 -17.87
N ALA A 47 0.86 1.96 -18.98
CA ALA A 47 0.92 2.79 -20.19
C ALA A 47 0.37 4.19 -19.93
N ASP A 48 -0.81 4.31 -19.32
CA ASP A 48 -1.42 5.61 -18.99
C ASP A 48 -0.53 6.45 -18.05
N ILE A 49 0.08 5.83 -17.03
CA ILE A 49 1.00 6.51 -16.12
C ILE A 49 2.24 7.03 -16.86
N ARG A 50 2.77 6.27 -17.82
CA ARG A 50 3.92 6.69 -18.65
C ARG A 50 3.55 7.80 -19.63
N GLU A 51 2.32 7.83 -20.12
CA GLU A 51 1.83 8.93 -20.96
C GLU A 51 1.68 10.22 -20.14
N ALA A 52 1.26 10.10 -18.88
CA ALA A 52 1.15 11.23 -17.96
C ALA A 52 2.51 11.79 -17.49
N GLY A 53 3.59 11.01 -17.54
CA GLY A 53 4.94 11.49 -17.26
C GLY A 53 5.95 10.40 -16.94
N THR A 54 6.96 10.74 -16.14
CA THR A 54 8.07 9.84 -15.80
C THR A 54 7.94 9.30 -14.38
N PRO A 55 7.36 8.10 -14.18
CA PRO A 55 7.27 7.51 -12.85
C PRO A 55 8.61 6.88 -12.41
N VAL A 56 8.75 6.72 -11.10
CA VAL A 56 9.79 5.89 -10.48
C VAL A 56 9.15 4.73 -9.71
N LEU A 57 9.87 3.62 -9.59
CA LEU A 57 9.48 2.51 -8.74
C LEU A 57 10.08 2.71 -7.34
N ALA A 58 9.24 3.10 -6.39
CA ALA A 58 9.60 3.14 -4.98
C ALA A 58 9.61 1.73 -4.39
N ILE A 59 10.73 1.34 -3.75
CA ILE A 59 10.87 0.10 -2.98
C ILE A 59 11.50 0.39 -1.62
N THR A 60 11.27 -0.52 -0.66
CA THR A 60 11.93 -0.39 0.67
C THR A 60 13.46 -0.46 0.56
N PRO A 61 14.21 0.20 1.47
CA PRO A 61 15.67 0.10 1.52
C PRO A 61 16.18 -1.35 1.64
N ARG A 62 15.48 -2.19 2.43
CA ARG A 62 15.80 -3.62 2.55
C ARG A 62 15.67 -4.38 1.23
N ARG A 63 14.63 -4.07 0.43
CA ARG A 63 14.46 -4.65 -0.90
C ARG A 63 15.58 -4.18 -1.83
N ALA A 64 15.91 -2.90 -1.79
CA ALA A 64 16.99 -2.32 -2.59
C ALA A 64 18.35 -2.96 -2.26
N GLU A 65 18.66 -3.16 -0.98
CA GLU A 65 19.87 -3.85 -0.51
C GLU A 65 19.96 -5.27 -1.09
N THR A 66 18.87 -6.03 -1.03
CA THR A 66 18.78 -7.39 -1.57
C THR A 66 19.07 -7.42 -3.09
N LEU A 67 18.56 -6.44 -3.82
CA LEU A 67 18.73 -6.30 -5.26
C LEU A 67 20.03 -5.60 -5.67
N LYS A 68 20.87 -5.20 -4.71
CA LYS A 68 22.06 -4.36 -4.93
C LYS A 68 21.74 -3.04 -5.63
N ALA A 69 20.52 -2.53 -5.46
CA ALA A 69 20.13 -1.18 -5.82
C ALA A 69 20.53 -0.20 -4.70
N ARG A 70 20.91 1.02 -5.06
CA ARG A 70 21.35 2.01 -4.08
C ARG A 70 20.15 2.76 -3.47
N ALA A 71 19.96 2.65 -2.16
CA ALA A 71 19.08 3.57 -1.42
C ALA A 71 19.87 4.83 -1.06
N TYR A 72 19.30 6.01 -1.35
CA TYR A 72 19.90 7.31 -1.01
C TYR A 72 19.27 7.94 0.24
N SER A 73 18.28 7.28 0.84
CA SER A 73 17.69 7.60 2.14
C SER A 73 17.40 6.32 2.93
N ASP A 74 17.11 6.48 4.22
CA ASP A 74 16.75 5.40 5.13
C ASP A 74 15.29 4.95 4.98
N HIS A 75 14.52 5.59 4.09
CA HIS A 75 13.07 5.41 3.99
C HIS A 75 12.66 4.73 2.68
N VAL A 76 13.31 5.06 1.56
CA VAL A 76 12.92 4.58 0.24
C VAL A 76 14.10 4.55 -0.72
N ALA A 77 14.12 3.56 -1.61
CA ALA A 77 14.89 3.61 -2.84
C ALA A 77 13.95 3.87 -4.01
N ARG A 78 14.23 4.91 -4.81
CA ARG A 78 13.50 5.24 -6.03
C ARG A 78 14.25 4.69 -7.23
N VAL A 79 13.83 3.53 -7.72
CA VAL A 79 14.40 2.87 -8.89
C VAL A 79 13.84 3.54 -10.15
N ILE A 80 14.73 3.93 -11.06
CA ILE A 80 14.34 4.47 -12.36
C ILE A 80 13.68 3.36 -13.16
N LEU A 81 12.48 3.62 -13.67
CA LEU A 81 11.74 2.69 -14.48
C LEU A 81 12.28 2.70 -15.93
N PRO A 82 12.86 1.60 -16.46
CA PRO A 82 13.31 1.53 -17.85
C PRO A 82 12.18 1.79 -18.85
N ALA A 83 12.46 2.33 -20.03
CA ALA A 83 11.42 2.66 -21.02
C ALA A 83 10.65 1.42 -21.54
N ASP A 84 11.34 0.27 -21.60
CA ASP A 84 10.85 -1.02 -22.09
C ASP A 84 10.35 -1.95 -20.97
N ALA A 85 10.43 -1.53 -19.71
CA ALA A 85 9.97 -2.32 -18.57
C ALA A 85 8.43 -2.43 -18.54
N GLY A 86 7.92 -3.66 -18.63
CA GLY A 86 6.51 -4.01 -18.40
C GLY A 86 6.19 -4.32 -16.94
N CYS A 87 4.95 -4.71 -16.66
CA CYS A 87 4.51 -5.12 -15.32
C CYS A 87 5.35 -6.27 -14.74
N ASP A 88 5.73 -7.25 -15.57
CA ASP A 88 6.57 -8.38 -15.13
C ASP A 88 7.91 -7.89 -14.54
N TRP A 89 8.49 -6.81 -15.10
CA TRP A 89 9.71 -6.24 -14.55
C TRP A 89 9.45 -5.55 -13.21
N VAL A 90 8.36 -4.79 -13.11
CA VAL A 90 7.95 -4.11 -11.87
C VAL A 90 7.69 -5.14 -10.76
N GLU A 91 6.96 -6.20 -11.06
CA GLU A 91 6.68 -7.29 -10.14
C GLU A 91 7.96 -8.01 -9.72
N ASN A 92 8.86 -8.33 -10.66
CA ASN A 92 10.15 -8.94 -10.33
C ASN A 92 11.00 -8.08 -9.40
N VAL A 93 11.00 -6.76 -9.58
CA VAL A 93 11.73 -5.85 -8.67
C VAL A 93 11.02 -5.75 -7.32
N ALA A 94 9.68 -5.76 -7.28
CA ALA A 94 8.91 -5.65 -6.04
C ALA A 94 8.89 -6.93 -5.19
N ASN A 95 8.68 -8.08 -5.82
CA ASN A 95 8.35 -9.35 -5.18
C ASN A 95 9.61 -10.20 -4.89
N PRO A 96 9.90 -10.52 -3.62
CA PRO A 96 11.06 -11.35 -3.26
C PRO A 96 10.86 -12.86 -3.54
N ALA A 97 9.63 -13.33 -3.81
CA ALA A 97 9.32 -14.76 -3.89
C ALA A 97 10.18 -15.51 -4.93
N ASP A 98 10.44 -14.88 -6.07
CA ASP A 98 11.14 -15.49 -7.21
C ASP A 98 12.61 -15.06 -7.33
N ASP A 99 13.21 -14.53 -6.26
CA ASP A 99 14.59 -14.06 -6.28
C ASP A 99 15.62 -15.12 -6.62
N LEU A 100 15.40 -16.35 -6.14
CA LEU A 100 16.29 -17.47 -6.44
C LEU A 100 16.11 -18.00 -7.86
N MET A 101 14.92 -17.84 -8.44
CA MET A 101 14.58 -18.31 -9.79
C MET A 101 15.03 -17.32 -10.86
N MET A 102 15.04 -16.02 -10.56
CA MET A 102 15.49 -14.95 -11.45
C MET A 102 16.61 -14.13 -10.79
N PRO A 103 17.86 -14.64 -10.80
CA PRO A 103 18.96 -14.08 -10.01
C PRO A 103 19.55 -12.79 -10.57
N LEU A 104 19.26 -12.43 -11.84
CA LEU A 104 19.79 -11.23 -12.49
C LEU A 104 18.67 -10.23 -12.77
N LYS A 105 18.46 -9.30 -11.83
CA LYS A 105 17.47 -8.21 -11.92
C LYS A 105 18.09 -6.82 -12.13
N GLY A 106 19.39 -6.74 -12.40
CA GLY A 106 20.14 -5.48 -12.42
C GLY A 106 21.24 -5.41 -13.49
N PRO A 107 21.97 -4.29 -13.56
CA PRO A 107 22.03 -3.21 -12.57
C PRO A 107 20.78 -2.32 -12.56
N LEU A 108 20.27 -2.02 -11.36
CA LEU A 108 19.18 -1.07 -11.16
C LEU A 108 19.75 0.34 -10.95
N ALA A 109 19.30 1.29 -11.78
CA ALA A 109 19.59 2.70 -11.59
C ALA A 109 18.57 3.32 -10.63
N THR A 110 19.02 4.19 -9.72
CA THR A 110 18.19 4.80 -8.69
C THR A 110 18.37 6.31 -8.68
N GLU A 111 17.30 7.06 -8.51
CA GLU A 111 17.36 8.52 -8.39
C GLU A 111 18.11 8.95 -7.13
N ARG A 112 18.91 10.01 -7.27
CA ARG A 112 19.67 10.61 -6.17
C ARG A 112 19.04 11.92 -5.75
N GLY A 113 18.70 12.03 -4.47
CA GLY A 113 18.13 13.27 -3.90
C GLY A 113 16.77 13.62 -4.50
N GLY A 114 16.28 14.83 -4.24
CA GLY A 114 14.90 15.21 -4.55
C GLY A 114 13.92 14.81 -3.44
N ASP A 115 12.67 15.22 -3.59
CA ASP A 115 11.63 14.99 -2.59
C ASP A 115 11.15 13.54 -2.61
N GLU A 116 11.19 12.89 -1.45
CA GLU A 116 10.77 11.50 -1.28
C GLU A 116 9.50 11.33 -0.45
N ARG A 117 8.88 12.42 -0.01
CA ARG A 117 7.69 12.40 0.88
C ARG A 117 6.58 11.50 0.34
N ILE A 118 6.24 11.68 -0.93
CA ILE A 118 5.20 10.88 -1.59
C ILE A 118 5.63 9.41 -1.76
N ALA A 119 6.89 9.16 -2.13
CA ALA A 119 7.39 7.80 -2.29
C ALA A 119 7.42 7.03 -0.96
N HIS A 120 7.84 7.68 0.13
CA HIS A 120 7.82 7.09 1.46
C HIS A 120 6.38 6.85 1.96
N ALA A 121 5.47 7.82 1.76
CA ALA A 121 4.06 7.66 2.09
C ALA A 121 3.41 6.51 1.31
N ALA A 122 3.73 6.36 0.02
CA ALA A 122 3.25 5.26 -0.83
C ALA A 122 3.69 3.89 -0.29
N LEU A 123 4.94 3.75 0.17
CA LEU A 123 5.42 2.49 0.79
C LEU A 123 4.69 2.16 2.09
N ARG A 124 4.43 3.16 2.93
CA ARG A 124 3.67 2.97 4.17
C ARG A 124 2.22 2.59 3.89
N LEU A 125 1.60 3.20 2.88
CA LEU A 125 0.22 2.93 2.49
C LEU A 125 0.05 1.56 1.83
N THR A 126 0.94 1.16 0.91
CA THR A 126 0.92 -0.18 0.32
C THR A 126 1.07 -1.25 1.40
N LYS A 127 1.99 -1.04 2.36
CA LYS A 127 2.15 -1.92 3.52
C LYS A 127 0.89 -1.99 4.39
N SER A 128 0.23 -0.86 4.68
CA SER A 128 -1.01 -0.85 5.47
C SER A 128 -2.24 -1.35 4.69
N ALA A 129 -2.12 -1.49 3.37
CA ALA A 129 -3.08 -2.17 2.50
C ALA A 129 -2.81 -3.69 2.36
N HIS A 130 -1.81 -4.23 3.07
CA HIS A 130 -1.36 -5.62 2.95
C HIS A 130 -0.86 -6.02 1.55
N LEU A 131 -0.37 -5.04 0.78
CA LEU A 131 0.30 -5.26 -0.51
C LEU A 131 1.82 -5.30 -0.29
N LEU A 132 2.55 -5.80 -1.29
CA LEU A 132 4.00 -5.66 -1.39
C LEU A 132 4.38 -4.19 -1.18
N PRO A 133 5.38 -3.88 -0.33
CA PRO A 133 5.78 -2.52 -0.04
C PRO A 133 6.63 -1.96 -1.19
N ALA A 134 5.96 -1.74 -2.33
CA ALA A 134 6.50 -1.20 -3.57
C ALA A 134 5.38 -0.51 -4.37
N ALA A 135 5.69 0.64 -4.97
CA ALA A 135 4.72 1.42 -5.75
C ALA A 135 5.38 2.20 -6.89
N LEU A 136 4.68 2.36 -8.00
CA LEU A 136 5.01 3.41 -8.96
C LEU A 136 4.54 4.75 -8.40
N VAL A 137 5.42 5.74 -8.54
CA VAL A 137 5.19 7.11 -8.07
C VAL A 137 5.51 8.06 -9.22
N LEU A 138 4.50 8.77 -9.68
CA LEU A 138 4.64 9.85 -10.66
C LEU A 138 4.42 11.19 -9.92
N PRO A 139 5.45 12.05 -9.80
CA PRO A 139 5.29 13.38 -9.23
C PRO A 139 4.26 14.20 -10.02
N LEU A 140 3.43 14.97 -9.31
CA LEU A 140 2.42 15.86 -9.89
C LEU A 140 2.60 17.28 -9.34
N GLU A 141 2.41 18.28 -10.20
CA GLU A 141 2.39 19.69 -9.78
C GLU A 141 1.08 20.04 -9.05
N ASP A 142 -0.06 19.57 -9.57
CA ASP A 142 -1.39 19.74 -8.95
C ASP A 142 -2.10 18.39 -8.84
N GLY A 143 -1.87 17.71 -7.72
CA GLY A 143 -2.46 16.40 -7.46
C GLY A 143 -3.98 16.43 -7.27
N HIS A 144 -4.53 17.50 -6.68
CA HIS A 144 -5.96 17.59 -6.42
C HIS A 144 -6.75 17.70 -7.74
N SER A 145 -6.31 18.58 -8.65
CA SER A 145 -6.93 18.71 -9.97
C SER A 145 -6.77 17.44 -10.82
N PHE A 146 -5.60 16.78 -10.75
CA PHE A 146 -5.38 15.51 -11.43
C PHE A 146 -6.34 14.43 -10.93
N ALA A 147 -6.48 14.29 -9.61
CA ALA A 147 -7.41 13.32 -9.02
C ALA A 147 -8.86 13.59 -9.46
N ALA A 148 -9.29 14.85 -9.42
CA ALA A 148 -10.63 15.24 -9.84
C ALA A 148 -10.89 14.96 -11.33
N LEU A 149 -9.91 15.24 -12.20
CA LEU A 149 -10.01 15.02 -13.64
C LEU A 149 -10.20 13.53 -13.99
N HIS A 150 -9.47 12.66 -13.29
CA HIS A 150 -9.49 11.21 -13.54
C HIS A 150 -10.42 10.42 -12.62
N GLY A 151 -11.15 11.10 -11.72
CA GLY A 151 -12.04 10.46 -10.74
C GLY A 151 -11.31 9.56 -9.74
N LEU A 152 -10.05 9.86 -9.44
CA LEU A 152 -9.21 9.09 -8.51
C LEU A 152 -9.41 9.56 -7.08
N THR A 153 -9.14 8.68 -6.12
CA THR A 153 -9.09 9.07 -4.71
C THR A 153 -7.92 10.02 -4.47
N TRP A 154 -8.24 11.23 -3.99
CA TRP A 154 -7.29 12.19 -3.43
C TRP A 154 -7.15 11.97 -1.93
N LEU A 155 -5.94 11.70 -1.46
CA LEU A 155 -5.61 11.56 -0.05
C LEU A 155 -4.47 12.53 0.30
N ASP A 156 -4.85 13.67 0.88
CA ASP A 156 -3.90 14.60 1.49
C ASP A 156 -3.57 14.15 2.91
N LEU A 157 -2.29 13.89 3.15
CA LEU A 157 -1.75 13.44 4.43
C LEU A 157 -1.10 14.57 5.23
N THR A 158 -1.16 15.81 4.74
CA THR A 158 -0.65 17.00 5.44
C THR A 158 -1.27 17.09 6.85
N GLY A 159 -0.43 16.90 7.88
CA GLY A 159 -0.87 16.88 9.28
C GLY A 159 -1.63 15.62 9.73
N ALA A 160 -1.66 14.56 8.91
CA ALA A 160 -2.42 13.33 9.17
C ALA A 160 -1.63 12.04 8.86
N GLU A 161 -0.29 12.11 8.76
CA GLU A 161 0.59 10.98 8.41
C GLU A 161 0.51 9.77 9.33
N GLU A 162 0.06 9.97 10.56
CA GLU A 162 -0.10 8.93 11.58
C GLU A 162 -1.17 7.90 11.16
N ILE A 163 -2.13 8.29 10.31
CA ILE A 163 -3.17 7.41 9.76
C ILE A 163 -2.54 6.23 9.00
N LEU A 164 -1.37 6.41 8.38
CA LEU A 164 -0.68 5.33 7.67
C LEU A 164 -0.11 4.25 8.60
N SER A 165 0.04 4.55 9.91
CA SER A 165 0.56 3.62 10.93
C SER A 165 -0.48 3.15 11.94
N GLN A 166 -1.66 3.77 11.97
CA GLN A 166 -2.71 3.40 12.90
C GLN A 166 -3.45 2.16 12.41
N THR A 167 -3.41 1.09 13.23
CA THR A 167 -4.40 0.02 13.14
C THR A 167 -5.67 0.46 13.85
N GLY A 168 -6.81 0.40 13.16
CA GLY A 168 -8.11 0.70 13.74
C GLY A 168 -8.38 -0.16 14.98
N SER A 169 -9.08 0.41 15.97
CA SER A 169 -9.54 -0.37 17.12
C SER A 169 -10.48 -1.48 16.65
N LEU A 170 -10.26 -2.69 17.17
CA LEU A 170 -11.07 -3.85 16.85
C LEU A 170 -12.32 -3.87 17.72
N THR A 171 -13.49 -3.86 17.10
CA THR A 171 -14.77 -3.99 17.79
C THR A 171 -15.36 -5.36 17.47
N GLN A 172 -15.75 -6.12 18.49
CA GLN A 172 -16.47 -7.38 18.28
C GLN A 172 -17.86 -7.08 17.69
N VAL A 173 -18.12 -7.54 16.47
CA VAL A 173 -19.39 -7.28 15.76
C VAL A 173 -20.32 -8.49 15.73
N SER A 174 -19.77 -9.70 15.86
CA SER A 174 -20.56 -10.94 15.87
C SER A 174 -19.86 -12.04 16.66
N ALA A 175 -20.65 -12.97 17.21
CA ALA A 175 -20.14 -14.20 17.80
C ALA A 175 -21.17 -15.33 17.63
N ALA A 176 -20.71 -16.49 17.17
CA ALA A 176 -21.57 -17.66 16.96
C ALA A 176 -20.89 -18.95 17.43
N ARG A 177 -21.69 -19.92 17.87
CA ARG A 177 -21.19 -21.28 18.14
C ARG A 177 -21.02 -22.00 16.81
N VAL A 178 -19.82 -22.53 16.57
CA VAL A 178 -19.48 -23.26 15.35
C VAL A 178 -18.92 -24.62 15.76
N PRO A 179 -19.60 -25.74 15.46
CA PRO A 179 -19.04 -27.07 15.66
C PRO A 179 -17.80 -27.25 14.78
N LEU A 180 -16.66 -27.53 15.39
CA LEU A 180 -15.40 -27.85 14.70
C LEU A 180 -15.13 -29.35 14.83
N GLU A 181 -14.38 -29.93 13.90
CA GLU A 181 -13.97 -31.34 13.96
C GLU A 181 -13.25 -31.66 15.29
N VAL A 182 -12.37 -30.76 15.72
CA VAL A 182 -11.60 -30.86 16.97
C VAL A 182 -12.41 -30.57 18.24
N SER A 183 -13.58 -29.91 18.14
CA SER A 183 -14.42 -29.60 19.31
C SER A 183 -15.84 -29.13 18.95
N ARG A 184 -16.84 -29.73 19.60
CA ARG A 184 -18.25 -29.29 19.53
C ARG A 184 -18.56 -28.03 20.36
N ALA A 185 -17.59 -27.54 21.12
CA ALA A 185 -17.71 -26.33 21.95
C ALA A 185 -17.09 -25.08 21.31
N GLY A 186 -16.74 -25.14 20.01
CA GLY A 186 -16.14 -24.02 19.30
C GLY A 186 -17.05 -22.79 19.20
N ARG A 187 -16.46 -21.61 19.33
CA ARG A 187 -17.08 -20.31 19.07
C ARG A 187 -16.22 -19.53 18.09
N VAL A 188 -16.84 -18.90 17.11
CA VAL A 188 -16.19 -17.96 16.18
C VAL A 188 -16.67 -16.56 16.53
N MET A 189 -15.72 -15.66 16.77
CA MET A 189 -15.96 -14.24 17.02
C MET A 189 -15.39 -13.44 15.85
N VAL A 190 -16.14 -12.45 15.38
CA VAL A 190 -15.73 -11.56 14.30
C VAL A 190 -15.48 -10.17 14.88
N PHE A 191 -14.31 -9.64 14.58
CA PHE A 191 -13.87 -8.31 14.98
C PHE A 191 -13.71 -7.44 13.74
N ARG A 192 -14.36 -6.28 13.73
CA ARG A 192 -14.25 -5.30 12.66
C ARG A 192 -13.37 -4.14 13.10
N PRO A 193 -12.35 -3.77 12.31
CA PRO A 193 -11.60 -2.54 12.50
C PRO A 193 -12.47 -1.30 12.27
N SER A 194 -12.26 -0.26 13.07
CA SER A 194 -12.94 1.04 12.89
C SER A 194 -12.48 1.83 11.66
N ASP A 195 -11.39 1.42 11.02
CA ASP A 195 -10.79 2.09 9.86
C ASP A 195 -11.13 1.43 8.51
N GLY A 196 -12.13 0.55 8.49
CA GLY A 196 -12.57 -0.16 7.28
C GLY A 196 -11.59 -1.25 6.80
N GLY A 197 -10.62 -1.63 7.65
CA GLY A 197 -9.69 -2.73 7.40
C GLY A 197 -10.36 -4.11 7.40
N GLU A 198 -9.54 -5.14 7.23
CA GLU A 198 -9.99 -6.54 7.16
C GLU A 198 -10.60 -7.03 8.47
N GLU A 199 -11.65 -7.84 8.38
CA GLU A 199 -12.26 -8.45 9.57
C GLU A 199 -11.35 -9.54 10.15
N HIS A 200 -11.19 -9.53 11.46
CA HIS A 200 -10.39 -10.51 12.19
C HIS A 200 -11.29 -11.55 12.84
N TYR A 201 -10.91 -12.82 12.71
CA TYR A 201 -11.69 -13.95 13.22
C TYR A 201 -10.93 -14.61 14.36
N ALA A 202 -11.58 -14.76 15.53
CA ALA A 202 -11.05 -15.50 16.66
C ALA A 202 -11.86 -16.78 16.87
N VAL A 203 -11.17 -17.92 16.91
CA VAL A 203 -11.76 -19.22 17.20
C VAL A 203 -11.45 -19.59 18.65
N GLU A 204 -12.47 -19.60 19.50
CA GLU A 204 -12.37 -19.99 20.91
C GLU A 204 -12.82 -21.44 21.08
N ILE A 205 -11.98 -22.27 21.70
CA ILE A 205 -12.32 -23.64 22.11
C ILE A 205 -12.24 -23.70 23.64
N GLY A 206 -13.37 -23.99 24.29
CA GLY A 206 -13.46 -24.01 25.76
C GLY A 206 -13.87 -22.65 26.33
N HIS A 207 -13.34 -22.33 27.51
CA HIS A 207 -13.53 -21.04 28.19
C HIS A 207 -12.18 -20.51 28.63
N ALA A 208 -11.57 -19.68 27.79
CA ALA A 208 -10.34 -18.98 28.14
C ALA A 208 -10.67 -17.85 29.14
N ASP A 209 -9.91 -17.76 30.23
CA ASP A 209 -10.00 -16.62 31.13
C ASP A 209 -9.44 -15.38 30.44
N ARG A 210 -10.29 -14.40 30.16
CA ARG A 210 -9.92 -13.17 29.44
C ARG A 210 -9.09 -12.20 30.28
N ALA A 211 -8.95 -12.46 31.58
CA ALA A 211 -8.15 -11.66 32.50
C ALA A 211 -6.69 -12.15 32.62
N GLN A 212 -6.34 -13.28 32.01
CA GLN A 212 -5.00 -13.85 32.05
C GLN A 212 -4.49 -14.14 30.62
N PRO A 213 -3.18 -13.95 30.35
CA PRO A 213 -2.57 -14.31 29.08
C PRO A 213 -2.57 -15.83 28.81
#